data_AF-A0A2M8FC86-F1
#
_entry.id   AF-A0A2M8FC86-F1
#
_cell.length_a   1.000
_cell.length_b   1.000
_cell.length_c   1.000
_cell.angle_alpha   90.00
_cell.angle_beta   90.00
_cell.angle_gamma   90.00
#
_symmetry.space_group_name_H-M   'P 1'
#
loop_
_entity.id
_entity.type
_entity.pdbx_description
1 polymer ?
#
loop_
_entity_poly.entity_id
_entity_poly.type
_entity_poly.pdbx_seq_one_letter_code
_entity_poly.pdbx_strand_id
1 'polypeptide(L)'
;MKEQIRRRVKTKTGNINSLLLVLLLFATFLLGALTNQLSNNAKGKVSTNNVSSESAEKTAQNDSDLLVLEKKVISDKGYSFSISWGDLGKKLVEDGVIDKTKLAQSLTGSDTMPSDVEKYLDGSNQKIELNEGNAHFWLNVLWGLGLANKNDILDKGDMQTASDNNPANFASTGGYTLGVSDAMSYYSKNTYFKLDDKQQKLVEEIAGNVYRPCCGNSTAFPDCNHGMAMLALIELMVSQNYSKEQIYDTALKFNALWFPQTYFDIAYHFEKAGRDYTKISSKELLSKTFSSGQGYAVIAKEAEGLSWPGQKSRGSCGA
;
A
#
# COMPACT_ATOMS: atom_id res chain seq x y z
N MET A 1 38.01 14.90 -59.09
CA MET A 1 38.21 13.71 -58.24
C MET A 1 37.16 13.74 -57.15
N LYS A 2 36.11 12.90 -57.26
CA LYS A 2 35.15 12.40 -56.21
C LYS A 2 34.44 13.45 -55.32
N GLU A 3 33.18 13.38 -54.91
CA GLU A 3 32.06 12.45 -55.02
C GLU A 3 30.81 13.19 -54.51
N GLN A 4 29.64 12.80 -55.06
CA GLN A 4 28.24 12.87 -54.58
C GLN A 4 27.84 13.75 -53.37
N ILE A 5 26.68 14.41 -53.49
CA ILE A 5 25.47 14.15 -52.66
C ILE A 5 24.25 14.77 -53.38
N ARG A 6 23.35 13.91 -53.90
CA ARG A 6 21.98 14.29 -54.28
C ARG A 6 21.11 14.12 -53.03
N ARG A 7 20.59 15.22 -52.47
CA ARG A 7 19.47 15.16 -51.50
C ARG A 7 18.15 15.06 -52.26
N ARG A 8 17.51 13.89 -52.22
CA ARG A 8 16.09 13.70 -52.59
C ARG A 8 15.22 14.18 -51.43
N VAL A 9 14.43 15.22 -51.63
CA VAL A 9 13.31 15.56 -50.75
C VAL A 9 12.16 14.60 -51.06
N LYS A 10 11.88 13.66 -50.15
CA LYS A 10 10.64 12.88 -50.16
C LYS A 10 9.57 13.70 -49.45
N THR A 11 8.61 14.24 -50.18
CA THR A 11 7.37 14.75 -49.60
C THR A 11 6.56 13.56 -49.06
N LYS A 12 6.33 13.56 -47.76
CA LYS A 12 5.54 12.55 -47.06
C LYS A 12 4.07 12.90 -47.29
N THR A 13 3.43 12.33 -48.30
CA THR A 13 1.98 12.37 -48.49
C THR A 13 1.32 11.50 -47.41
N GLY A 14 1.26 12.05 -46.20
CA GLY A 14 0.60 11.44 -45.05
C GLY A 14 -0.92 11.50 -45.23
N ASN A 15 -1.50 10.37 -45.62
CA ASN A 15 -2.78 9.83 -45.15
C ASN A 15 -3.89 10.84 -44.76
N ILE A 16 -4.31 11.68 -45.70
CA ILE A 16 -5.43 12.64 -45.55
C ILE A 16 -6.72 11.91 -45.15
N ASN A 17 -6.89 10.66 -45.61
CA ASN A 17 -8.03 9.80 -45.26
C ASN A 17 -8.04 9.39 -43.78
N SER A 18 -6.87 9.24 -43.14
CA SER A 18 -6.80 8.90 -41.71
C SER A 18 -7.15 10.09 -40.82
N LEU A 19 -6.82 11.31 -41.25
CA LEU A 19 -7.18 12.53 -40.52
C LEU A 19 -8.69 12.82 -40.62
N LEU A 20 -9.29 12.58 -41.79
CA LEU A 20 -10.74 12.68 -41.99
C LEU A 20 -11.52 11.64 -41.16
N LEU A 21 -11.01 10.41 -41.03
CA LEU A 21 -11.61 9.39 -40.17
C LEU A 21 -11.55 9.74 -38.68
N VAL A 22 -10.43 10.31 -38.21
CA VAL A 22 -10.30 10.77 -36.82
C VAL A 22 -11.23 11.95 -36.53
N LEU A 23 -11.39 12.88 -37.48
CA LEU A 23 -12.32 14.01 -37.33
C LEU A 23 -13.80 13.56 -37.32
N LEU A 24 -14.16 12.54 -38.10
CA LEU A 24 -15.51 11.95 -38.09
C LEU A 24 -15.82 11.20 -36.78
N LEU A 25 -14.83 10.50 -36.21
CA LEU A 25 -14.96 9.85 -34.90
C LEU A 25 -15.06 10.88 -33.75
N PHE A 26 -14.37 12.02 -33.84
CA PHE A 26 -14.53 13.11 -32.88
C PHE A 26 -15.89 13.81 -32.99
N ALA A 27 -16.42 14.01 -34.20
CA ALA A 27 -17.73 14.63 -34.40
C ALA A 27 -18.89 13.77 -33.85
N THR A 28 -18.80 12.44 -34.00
CA THR A 28 -19.79 11.50 -33.44
C THR A 28 -19.73 11.43 -31.91
N PHE A 29 -18.53 11.53 -31.32
CA PHE A 29 -18.37 11.64 -29.85
C PHE A 29 -18.99 12.93 -29.29
N LEU A 30 -18.83 14.07 -29.97
CA LEU A 30 -19.41 15.35 -29.54
C LEU A 30 -20.94 15.40 -29.68
N LEU A 31 -21.52 14.77 -30.72
CA LEU A 31 -22.97 14.63 -30.85
C LEU A 31 -23.57 13.71 -29.75
N GLY A 32 -22.85 12.66 -29.36
CA GLY A 32 -23.24 11.79 -28.24
C GLY A 32 -23.22 12.52 -26.88
N ALA A 33 -22.23 13.38 -26.66
CA ALA A 33 -22.14 14.18 -25.43
C ALA A 33 -23.27 15.22 -25.32
N LEU A 34 -23.67 15.85 -26.45
CA LEU A 34 -24.72 16.87 -26.47
C LEU A 34 -26.13 16.27 -26.26
N THR A 35 -26.38 15.07 -26.79
CA THR A 35 -27.67 14.37 -26.61
C THR A 35 -27.88 13.86 -25.18
N ASN A 36 -26.81 13.45 -24.49
CA ASN A 36 -26.87 13.12 -23.06
C ASN A 36 -27.14 14.35 -22.17
N GLN A 37 -26.58 15.51 -22.53
CA GLN A 37 -26.80 16.74 -21.76
C GLN A 37 -28.23 17.28 -21.92
N LEU A 38 -28.84 17.11 -23.11
CA LEU A 38 -30.25 17.43 -23.37
C LEU A 38 -31.22 16.42 -22.74
N SER A 39 -30.88 15.12 -22.71
CA SER A 39 -31.70 14.09 -22.07
C SER A 39 -31.77 14.26 -20.54
N ASN A 40 -30.66 14.69 -19.92
CA ASN A 40 -30.62 14.95 -18.48
C ASN A 40 -31.38 16.22 -18.06
N ASN A 41 -31.48 17.22 -18.94
CA ASN A 41 -32.27 18.43 -18.67
C ASN A 41 -33.78 18.27 -18.91
N ALA A 42 -34.22 17.22 -19.61
CA ALA A 42 -35.63 16.93 -19.84
C ALA A 42 -36.28 16.04 -18.75
N LYS A 43 -35.51 15.47 -17.82
CA LYS A 43 -36.02 14.64 -16.71
C LYS A 43 -36.39 15.43 -15.44
N GLY A 44 -36.27 16.75 -15.46
CA GLY A 44 -36.65 17.64 -14.35
C GLY A 44 -38.09 18.13 -14.43
N LYS A 45 -39.08 17.24 -14.23
CA LYS A 45 -40.44 17.50 -13.69
C LYS A 45 -41.41 16.37 -14.07
N VAL A 46 -41.41 15.30 -13.28
CA VAL A 46 -42.63 14.53 -13.00
C VAL A 46 -42.60 14.20 -11.51
N SER A 47 -43.55 14.78 -10.78
CA SER A 47 -43.89 14.39 -9.43
C SER A 47 -44.88 13.25 -9.52
N THR A 48 -44.58 12.10 -8.91
CA THR A 48 -45.57 11.17 -8.35
C THR A 48 -44.89 10.31 -7.29
N ASN A 49 -45.53 10.26 -6.13
CA ASN A 49 -45.15 9.49 -4.96
C ASN A 49 -45.17 7.98 -5.22
N ASN A 50 -44.34 7.24 -4.47
CA ASN A 50 -44.16 5.77 -4.38
C ASN A 50 -42.90 5.17 -5.08
N VAL A 51 -41.70 5.65 -4.73
CA VAL A 51 -40.40 4.98 -5.06
C VAL A 51 -39.50 4.82 -3.81
N SER A 52 -40.00 5.14 -2.62
CA SER A 52 -39.23 5.21 -1.38
C SER A 52 -38.89 3.87 -0.73
N SER A 53 -39.54 2.76 -1.11
CA SER A 53 -39.25 1.43 -0.55
C SER A 53 -38.19 0.66 -1.34
N GLU A 54 -38.26 0.67 -2.66
CA GLU A 54 -37.38 -0.13 -3.53
C GLU A 54 -35.95 0.43 -3.63
N SER A 55 -35.81 1.75 -3.57
CA SER A 55 -34.51 2.43 -3.51
C SER A 55 -33.84 2.28 -2.14
N ALA A 56 -34.61 2.32 -1.05
CA ALA A 56 -34.10 2.12 0.31
C ALA A 56 -33.70 0.66 0.55
N GLU A 57 -34.48 -0.31 0.06
CA GLU A 57 -34.13 -1.74 0.13
C GLU A 57 -32.90 -2.08 -0.70
N LYS A 58 -32.76 -1.52 -1.91
CA LYS A 58 -31.59 -1.76 -2.77
C LYS A 58 -30.31 -1.13 -2.23
N THR A 59 -30.39 0.05 -1.60
CA THR A 59 -29.26 0.66 -0.90
C THR A 59 -28.90 -0.13 0.37
N ALA A 60 -29.89 -0.55 1.17
CA ALA A 60 -29.64 -1.36 2.37
C ALA A 60 -29.03 -2.74 2.04
N GLN A 61 -29.47 -3.37 0.94
CA GLN A 61 -28.90 -4.63 0.48
C GLN A 61 -27.45 -4.44 0.00
N ASN A 62 -27.18 -3.38 -0.78
CA ASN A 62 -25.84 -3.06 -1.25
C ASN A 62 -24.87 -2.80 -0.08
N ASP A 63 -25.30 -2.03 0.93
CA ASP A 63 -24.49 -1.78 2.14
C ASP A 63 -24.23 -3.08 2.91
N SER A 64 -25.21 -3.99 2.98
CA SER A 64 -25.04 -5.30 3.61
C SER A 64 -24.04 -6.20 2.88
N ASP A 65 -24.05 -6.18 1.54
CA ASP A 65 -23.13 -6.94 0.71
C ASP A 65 -21.70 -6.39 0.82
N LEU A 66 -21.53 -5.07 0.87
CA LEU A 66 -20.24 -4.42 1.08
C LEU A 66 -19.67 -4.73 2.48
N LEU A 67 -20.49 -4.71 3.54
CA LEU A 67 -20.05 -5.13 4.89
C LEU A 67 -19.58 -6.59 4.94
N VAL A 68 -20.26 -7.49 4.23
CA VAL A 68 -19.84 -8.90 4.13
C VAL A 68 -18.48 -8.99 3.44
N LEU A 69 -18.26 -8.20 2.39
CA LEU A 69 -17.00 -8.17 1.66
C LEU A 69 -15.85 -7.60 2.50
N GLU A 70 -16.07 -6.50 3.22
CA GLU A 70 -15.08 -5.92 4.15
C GLU A 70 -14.58 -6.96 5.16
N LYS A 71 -15.51 -7.75 5.72
CA LYS A 71 -15.19 -8.82 6.70
C LYS A 71 -14.39 -9.98 6.12
N LYS A 72 -14.42 -10.18 4.79
CA LYS A 72 -13.52 -11.14 4.12
C LYS A 72 -12.08 -10.63 4.06
N VAL A 73 -11.90 -9.31 4.04
CA VAL A 73 -10.59 -8.65 3.93
C VAL A 73 -9.95 -8.46 5.31
N ILE A 74 -10.68 -7.83 6.23
CA ILE A 74 -10.23 -7.52 7.60
C ILE A 74 -11.15 -8.22 8.60
N SER A 75 -10.56 -8.97 9.53
CA SER A 75 -11.31 -9.61 10.61
C SER A 75 -11.62 -8.64 11.75
N ASP A 76 -12.87 -8.63 12.22
CA ASP A 76 -13.30 -7.87 13.40
C ASP A 76 -12.50 -8.20 14.68
N LYS A 77 -11.89 -9.40 14.75
CA LYS A 77 -11.12 -9.86 15.92
C LYS A 77 -9.62 -9.54 15.83
N GLY A 78 -9.16 -8.98 14.72
CA GLY A 78 -7.74 -8.85 14.42
C GLY A 78 -7.05 -10.20 14.20
N TYR A 79 -5.73 -10.20 14.35
CA TYR A 79 -4.84 -11.30 14.05
C TYR A 79 -3.85 -11.49 15.19
N SER A 80 -3.57 -12.75 15.54
CA SER A 80 -2.50 -13.10 16.48
C SER A 80 -1.51 -14.00 15.74
N PHE A 81 -0.26 -13.57 15.69
CA PHE A 81 0.80 -14.31 15.02
C PHE A 81 1.68 -15.00 16.06
N SER A 82 2.24 -16.16 15.72
CA SER A 82 3.25 -16.79 16.58
C SER A 82 4.63 -16.15 16.45
N ILE A 83 4.74 -15.01 15.77
CA ILE A 83 6.00 -14.28 15.53
C ILE A 83 6.46 -13.71 16.87
N SER A 84 7.67 -14.08 17.26
CA SER A 84 8.27 -13.59 18.49
C SER A 84 8.71 -12.14 18.29
N TRP A 85 8.10 -11.21 19.00
CA TRP A 85 8.58 -9.83 19.07
C TRP A 85 9.75 -9.71 20.05
N GLY A 86 9.71 -10.47 21.15
CA GLY A 86 10.79 -10.51 22.13
C GLY A 86 11.10 -9.11 22.71
N ASP A 87 12.40 -8.80 22.82
CA ASP A 87 12.90 -7.54 23.39
C ASP A 87 13.17 -6.44 22.35
N LEU A 88 12.72 -6.61 21.10
CA LEU A 88 13.02 -5.69 20.00
C LEU A 88 12.59 -4.25 20.28
N GLY A 89 11.37 -4.04 20.80
CA GLY A 89 10.90 -2.70 21.11
C GLY A 89 11.73 -2.00 22.19
N LYS A 90 12.18 -2.74 23.20
CA LYS A 90 13.10 -2.20 24.22
C LYS A 90 14.43 -1.78 23.61
N LYS A 91 15.03 -2.63 22.76
CA LYS A 91 16.28 -2.31 22.06
C LYS A 91 16.15 -1.08 21.17
N LEU A 92 15.05 -0.97 20.42
CA LEU A 92 14.77 0.21 19.58
C LEU A 92 14.70 1.50 20.41
N VAL A 93 14.14 1.43 21.61
CA VAL A 93 14.09 2.59 22.54
C VAL A 93 15.48 2.89 23.11
N GLU A 94 16.21 1.87 23.56
CA GLU A 94 17.56 2.02 24.13
C GLU A 94 18.57 2.56 23.12
N ASP A 95 18.47 2.13 21.85
CA ASP A 95 19.30 2.62 20.74
C ASP A 95 18.85 4.01 20.23
N GLY A 96 17.79 4.57 20.80
CA GLY A 96 17.22 5.87 20.43
C GLY A 96 16.50 5.88 19.08
N VAL A 97 16.36 4.73 18.43
CA VAL A 97 15.61 4.59 17.18
C VAL A 97 14.16 4.99 17.38
N ILE A 98 13.57 4.65 18.54
CA ILE A 98 12.23 5.08 18.95
C ILE A 98 12.33 5.95 20.19
N ASP A 99 11.90 7.20 20.06
CA ASP A 99 11.54 8.07 21.17
C ASP A 99 10.07 7.78 21.56
N LYS A 100 9.85 7.32 22.80
CA LYS A 100 8.52 6.93 23.27
C LYS A 100 7.53 8.09 23.26
N THR A 101 7.96 9.31 23.54
CA THR A 101 7.09 10.49 23.53
C THR A 101 6.69 10.83 22.10
N LYS A 102 7.64 10.82 21.16
CA LYS A 102 7.33 11.08 19.73
C LYS A 102 6.44 10.00 19.14
N LEU A 103 6.66 8.73 19.51
CA LEU A 103 5.77 7.65 19.13
C LEU A 103 4.37 7.86 19.70
N ALA A 104 4.22 8.15 20.99
CA ALA A 104 2.92 8.45 21.61
C ALA A 104 2.19 9.61 20.90
N GLN A 105 2.92 10.66 20.55
CA GLN A 105 2.39 11.81 19.82
C GLN A 105 1.90 11.43 18.42
N SER A 106 2.63 10.60 17.67
CA SER A 106 2.18 10.10 16.36
C SER A 106 0.94 9.20 16.47
N LEU A 107 0.80 8.45 17.57
CA LEU A 107 -0.37 7.56 17.77
C LEU A 107 -1.62 8.28 18.25
N THR A 108 -1.47 9.27 19.13
CA THR A 108 -2.60 9.84 19.89
C THR A 108 -2.66 11.36 19.91
N GLY A 109 -1.62 12.05 19.44
CA GLY A 109 -1.45 13.49 19.64
C GLY A 109 -1.09 13.88 21.08
N SER A 110 -0.74 12.91 21.94
CA SER A 110 -0.36 13.14 23.34
C SER A 110 1.00 12.52 23.68
N ASP A 111 1.62 12.99 24.77
CA ASP A 111 2.91 12.47 25.24
C ASP A 111 2.79 11.11 25.96
N THR A 112 1.57 10.58 26.13
CA THR A 112 1.31 9.35 26.89
C THR A 112 1.13 8.16 25.96
N MET A 113 1.95 7.12 26.15
CA MET A 113 1.85 5.87 25.39
C MET A 113 0.54 5.14 25.72
N PRO A 114 -0.23 4.66 24.72
CA PRO A 114 -1.39 3.82 24.98
C PRO A 114 -0.99 2.51 25.68
N SER A 115 -1.73 2.15 26.74
CA SER A 115 -1.41 1.00 27.58
C SER A 115 -1.46 -0.35 26.85
N ASP A 116 -2.26 -0.44 25.79
CA ASP A 116 -2.43 -1.65 24.98
C ASP A 116 -1.19 -1.96 24.10
N VAL A 117 -0.38 -0.95 23.78
CA VAL A 117 0.84 -1.10 22.98
C VAL A 117 2.13 -0.91 23.78
N GLU A 118 2.08 -0.32 24.97
CA GLU A 118 3.26 -0.11 25.83
C GLU A 118 4.01 -1.42 26.13
N LYS A 119 3.27 -2.53 26.27
CA LYS A 119 3.82 -3.88 26.47
C LYS A 119 4.82 -4.32 25.39
N TYR A 120 4.76 -3.74 24.19
CA TYR A 120 5.70 -4.06 23.10
C TYR A 120 7.04 -3.32 23.22
N LEU A 121 7.17 -2.35 24.13
CA LEU A 121 8.36 -1.51 24.30
C LEU A 121 9.10 -1.77 25.61
N ASP A 122 8.55 -2.56 26.53
CA ASP A 122 9.09 -2.80 27.87
C ASP A 122 10.13 -3.94 27.93
N GLY A 123 10.27 -4.71 26.85
CA GLY A 123 11.21 -5.84 26.73
C GLY A 123 10.65 -7.19 27.23
N SER A 124 9.37 -7.23 27.59
CA SER A 124 8.66 -8.47 27.87
C SER A 124 8.54 -9.33 26.61
N ASN A 125 8.51 -10.65 26.78
CA ASN A 125 8.41 -11.57 25.64
C ASN A 125 7.00 -11.52 25.03
N GLN A 126 6.81 -10.62 24.06
CA GLN A 126 5.56 -10.45 23.35
C GLN A 126 5.52 -11.23 22.03
N LYS A 127 4.31 -11.55 21.61
CA LYS A 127 3.99 -11.95 20.24
C LYS A 127 3.31 -10.79 19.52
N ILE A 128 3.37 -10.78 18.19
CA ILE A 128 2.68 -9.76 17.41
C ILE A 128 1.17 -10.02 17.38
N GLU A 129 0.39 -9.07 17.89
CA GLU A 129 -1.06 -9.01 17.74
C GLU A 129 -1.44 -7.76 16.94
N LEU A 130 -2.19 -7.94 15.85
CA LEU A 130 -2.50 -6.89 14.89
C LEU A 130 -4.02 -6.70 14.77
N ASN A 131 -4.49 -5.47 14.92
CA ASN A 131 -5.89 -5.09 14.71
C ASN A 131 -5.98 -3.62 14.25
N GLU A 132 -7.19 -3.13 14.01
CA GLU A 132 -7.41 -1.73 13.59
C GLU A 132 -6.87 -0.70 14.59
N GLY A 133 -6.96 -0.99 15.90
CA GLY A 133 -6.54 -0.07 16.97
C GLY A 133 -5.03 0.10 17.09
N ASN A 134 -4.24 -0.88 16.66
CA ASN A 134 -2.78 -0.86 16.79
C ASN A 134 -2.01 -0.92 15.47
N ALA A 135 -2.70 -0.88 14.32
CA ALA A 135 -2.05 -0.92 13.00
C ALA A 135 -1.04 0.22 12.80
N HIS A 136 -1.35 1.43 13.30
CA HIS A 136 -0.46 2.59 13.23
C HIS A 136 0.76 2.45 14.16
N PHE A 137 0.58 1.83 15.34
CA PHE A 137 1.69 1.45 16.22
C PHE A 137 2.67 0.54 15.48
N TRP A 138 2.16 -0.54 14.88
CA TRP A 138 2.99 -1.48 14.17
C TRP A 138 3.69 -0.86 12.97
N LEU A 139 3.01 -0.01 12.20
CA LEU A 139 3.63 0.75 11.11
C LEU A 139 4.87 1.50 11.60
N ASN A 140 4.73 2.25 12.69
CA ASN A 140 5.77 3.12 13.22
C ASN A 140 6.95 2.34 13.83
N VAL A 141 6.69 1.31 14.65
CA VAL A 141 7.79 0.54 15.26
C VAL A 141 8.51 -0.35 14.24
N LEU A 142 7.78 -0.91 13.27
CA LEU A 142 8.42 -1.67 12.18
C LEU A 142 9.17 -0.74 11.23
N TRP A 143 8.70 0.48 10.99
CA TRP A 143 9.45 1.47 10.22
C TRP A 143 10.80 1.77 10.88
N GLY A 144 10.80 2.06 12.19
CA GLY A 144 12.04 2.25 12.94
C GLY A 144 12.95 1.02 12.91
N LEU A 145 12.38 -0.18 13.10
CA LEU A 145 13.11 -1.44 13.02
C LEU A 145 13.77 -1.62 11.65
N GLY A 146 13.01 -1.45 10.56
CA GLY A 146 13.50 -1.65 9.20
C GLY A 146 14.57 -0.62 8.84
N LEU A 147 14.39 0.63 9.27
CA LEU A 147 15.38 1.68 9.07
C LEU A 147 16.71 1.34 9.76
N ALA A 148 16.64 0.83 11.00
CA ALA A 148 17.81 0.68 11.85
C ALA A 148 18.50 -0.69 11.73
N ASN A 149 17.77 -1.73 11.33
CA ASN A 149 18.32 -3.07 11.16
C ASN A 149 19.23 -3.11 9.94
N LYS A 150 20.40 -3.71 10.10
CA LYS A 150 21.38 -3.85 9.04
C LYS A 150 20.89 -4.84 8.00
N ASN A 151 20.79 -4.40 6.75
CA ASN A 151 20.41 -5.25 5.62
C ASN A 151 21.10 -4.85 4.31
N ASP A 152 21.43 -5.84 3.50
CA ASP A 152 22.01 -5.64 2.15
C ASP A 152 21.06 -4.87 1.21
N ILE A 153 19.74 -4.97 1.38
CA ILE A 153 18.75 -4.16 0.64
C ILE A 153 18.96 -2.66 0.89
N LEU A 154 19.31 -2.27 2.12
CA LEU A 154 19.59 -0.88 2.45
C LEU A 154 21.02 -0.48 2.04
N ASP A 155 22.01 -1.34 2.28
CA ASP A 155 23.42 -1.03 2.03
C ASP A 155 23.80 -1.05 0.54
N LYS A 156 23.06 -1.79 -0.29
CA LYS A 156 23.43 -2.07 -1.70
C LYS A 156 22.27 -1.96 -2.68
N GLY A 157 21.02 -1.83 -2.19
CA GLY A 157 19.83 -1.80 -3.03
C GLY A 157 19.52 -0.44 -3.65
N ASP A 158 18.32 -0.32 -4.22
CA ASP A 158 17.91 0.81 -5.05
C ASP A 158 17.99 2.17 -4.34
N MET A 159 17.79 2.22 -3.02
CA MET A 159 17.93 3.46 -2.24
C MET A 159 19.33 4.08 -2.32
N GLN A 160 20.37 3.28 -2.57
CA GLN A 160 21.75 3.79 -2.68
C GLN A 160 22.06 4.41 -4.03
N THR A 161 21.28 4.07 -5.06
CA THR A 161 21.56 4.48 -6.45
C THR A 161 20.51 5.45 -7.00
N ALA A 162 19.30 5.43 -6.43
CA ALA A 162 18.25 6.39 -6.73
C ALA A 162 18.41 7.70 -5.93
N SER A 163 17.61 8.71 -6.27
CA SER A 163 17.63 10.04 -5.65
C SER A 163 19.03 10.67 -5.55
N ASP A 164 19.71 10.75 -6.69
CA ASP A 164 21.09 11.29 -6.80
C ASP A 164 22.09 10.58 -5.87
N ASN A 165 21.93 9.26 -5.70
CA ASN A 165 22.70 8.41 -4.78
C ASN A 165 22.65 8.88 -3.32
N ASN A 166 21.53 9.47 -2.90
CA ASN A 166 21.35 9.95 -1.53
C ASN A 166 20.13 9.28 -0.85
N PRO A 167 20.36 8.21 -0.05
CA PRO A 167 19.28 7.52 0.65
C PRO A 167 18.55 8.41 1.67
N ALA A 168 19.09 9.56 2.07
CA ALA A 168 18.44 10.48 3.02
C ALA A 168 17.22 11.23 2.43
N ASN A 169 17.08 11.24 1.11
CA ASN A 169 16.05 12.00 0.41
C ASN A 169 14.70 11.26 0.27
N PHE A 170 14.63 10.00 0.69
CA PHE A 170 13.41 9.20 0.60
C PHE A 170 12.47 9.48 1.77
N ALA A 171 11.17 9.22 1.59
CA ALA A 171 10.19 9.42 2.64
C ALA A 171 10.46 8.49 3.86
N SER A 172 11.06 7.32 3.66
CA SER A 172 11.45 6.39 4.73
C SER A 172 12.58 6.90 5.62
N THR A 173 13.36 7.89 5.16
CA THR A 173 14.52 8.43 5.88
C THR A 173 14.32 9.90 6.21
N GLY A 174 14.16 10.75 5.20
CA GLY A 174 13.91 12.19 5.37
C GLY A 174 12.58 12.52 6.05
N GLY A 175 11.61 11.61 6.02
CA GLY A 175 10.35 11.73 6.76
C GLY A 175 10.41 11.17 8.19
N TYR A 176 11.50 10.52 8.60
CA TYR A 176 11.58 9.85 9.89
C TYR A 176 11.76 10.84 11.03
N THR A 177 10.75 10.91 11.91
CA THR A 177 10.74 11.83 13.06
C THR A 177 10.61 11.09 14.40
N LEU A 178 10.51 9.77 14.37
CA LEU A 178 10.21 8.96 15.57
C LEU A 178 11.43 8.69 16.45
N GLY A 179 12.64 8.93 15.96
CA GLY A 179 13.89 8.71 16.71
C GLY A 179 14.34 9.91 17.52
N VAL A 180 15.32 9.69 18.40
CA VAL A 180 15.98 10.73 19.19
C VAL A 180 16.90 11.60 18.32
N SER A 181 17.50 11.01 17.29
CA SER A 181 18.38 11.64 16.28
C SER A 181 17.83 11.47 14.87
N ASP A 182 18.52 12.04 13.88
CA ASP A 182 18.13 11.94 12.47
C ASP A 182 18.22 10.50 11.93
N ALA A 183 17.36 10.14 10.97
CA ALA A 183 17.29 8.79 10.38
C ALA A 183 18.64 8.19 9.98
N MET A 184 19.50 8.99 9.35
CA MET A 184 20.80 8.52 8.85
C MET A 184 21.77 8.13 9.97
N SER A 185 21.48 8.51 11.22
CA SER A 185 22.22 8.03 12.40
C SER A 185 21.91 6.56 12.74
N TYR A 186 20.80 6.04 12.21
CA TYR A 186 20.30 4.68 12.44
C TYR A 186 20.37 3.81 11.17
N TYR A 187 20.30 4.41 9.99
CA TYR A 187 20.20 3.72 8.70
C TYR A 187 21.15 2.51 8.57
N SER A 188 20.59 1.30 8.53
CA SER A 188 21.31 0.02 8.36
C SER A 188 22.49 -0.19 9.31
N LYS A 189 22.37 0.29 10.55
CA LYS A 189 23.49 0.36 11.51
C LYS A 189 23.50 -0.77 12.53
N ASN A 190 22.35 -1.12 13.09
CA ASN A 190 22.24 -2.05 14.22
C ASN A 190 21.96 -3.47 13.71
N THR A 191 22.30 -4.49 14.49
CA THR A 191 21.99 -5.89 14.16
C THR A 191 21.02 -6.44 15.20
N TYR A 192 19.72 -6.25 14.98
CA TYR A 192 18.70 -6.74 15.91
C TYR A 192 18.47 -8.25 15.78
N PHE A 193 18.61 -8.76 14.55
CA PHE A 193 18.66 -10.18 14.24
C PHE A 193 19.60 -10.40 13.05
N LYS A 194 20.14 -11.62 12.93
CA LYS A 194 21.08 -11.99 11.86
C LYS A 194 20.35 -12.87 10.85
N LEU A 195 20.54 -12.56 9.58
CA LEU A 195 20.12 -13.40 8.46
C LEU A 195 21.35 -14.12 7.92
N ASP A 196 21.25 -15.43 7.68
CA ASP A 196 22.23 -16.13 6.85
C ASP A 196 22.01 -15.83 5.35
N ASP A 197 22.94 -16.28 4.49
CA ASP A 197 22.86 -16.03 3.05
C ASP A 197 21.59 -16.56 2.38
N LYS A 198 21.00 -17.65 2.91
CA LYS A 198 19.76 -18.22 2.37
C LYS A 198 18.57 -17.38 2.80
N GLN A 199 18.55 -16.96 4.06
CA GLN A 199 17.55 -16.06 4.63
C GLN A 199 17.59 -14.70 3.92
N GLN A 200 18.77 -14.12 3.69
CA GLN A 200 18.90 -12.84 2.97
C GLN A 200 18.32 -12.93 1.55
N LYS A 201 18.64 -13.98 0.79
CA LYS A 201 18.05 -14.22 -0.55
C LYS A 201 16.54 -14.39 -0.49
N LEU A 202 16.03 -15.02 0.56
CA LEU A 202 14.60 -15.19 0.78
C LEU A 202 13.91 -13.85 1.05
N VAL A 203 14.52 -12.98 1.87
CA VAL A 203 14.04 -11.61 2.09
C VAL A 203 13.99 -10.84 0.78
N GLU A 204 15.06 -10.85 -0.01
CA GLU A 204 15.13 -10.17 -1.31
C GLU A 204 14.05 -10.66 -2.29
N GLU A 205 13.84 -11.98 -2.37
CA GLU A 205 12.81 -12.56 -3.22
C GLU A 205 11.41 -12.10 -2.80
N ILE A 206 11.08 -12.20 -1.51
CA ILE A 206 9.76 -11.83 -1.00
C ILE A 206 9.55 -10.31 -1.14
N ALA A 207 10.51 -9.51 -0.67
CA ALA A 207 10.44 -8.06 -0.71
C ALA A 207 10.32 -7.53 -2.15
N GLY A 208 10.95 -8.20 -3.12
CA GLY A 208 10.81 -7.88 -4.55
C GLY A 208 9.40 -8.12 -5.12
N ASN A 209 8.58 -8.94 -4.46
CA ASN A 209 7.23 -9.30 -4.90
C ASN A 209 6.10 -8.65 -4.06
N VAL A 210 6.43 -7.95 -2.98
CA VAL A 210 5.45 -7.29 -2.10
C VAL A 210 5.41 -5.79 -2.39
N TYR A 211 4.24 -5.28 -2.76
CA TYR A 211 3.97 -3.88 -3.05
C TYR A 211 3.00 -3.27 -2.03
N ARG A 212 3.01 -1.94 -1.93
CA ARG A 212 2.03 -1.15 -1.16
C ARG A 212 1.35 -0.09 -2.04
N PRO A 213 0.03 0.17 -1.88
CA PRO A 213 -0.76 0.93 -2.85
C PRO A 213 -0.50 2.43 -2.86
N CYS A 214 0.45 2.89 -2.03
CA CYS A 214 0.91 4.27 -1.95
C CYS A 214 2.14 4.61 -2.83
N CYS A 215 2.83 3.63 -3.44
CA CYS A 215 3.88 3.92 -4.46
C CYS A 215 4.00 2.81 -5.52
N GLY A 216 4.85 3.02 -6.53
CA GLY A 216 5.11 2.04 -7.59
C GLY A 216 6.23 1.02 -7.33
N ASN A 217 7.01 1.20 -6.27
CA ASN A 217 8.17 0.38 -5.91
C ASN A 217 7.77 -0.81 -5.02
N SER A 218 8.53 -1.89 -5.13
CA SER A 218 8.39 -3.06 -4.25
C SER A 218 9.04 -2.78 -2.89
N THR A 219 8.83 -3.68 -1.93
CA THR A 219 9.45 -3.61 -0.61
C THR A 219 10.97 -3.73 -0.65
N ALA A 220 11.54 -4.31 -1.71
CA ALA A 220 12.99 -4.31 -1.96
C ALA A 220 13.56 -2.92 -2.30
N PHE A 221 12.69 -1.93 -2.54
CA PHE A 221 13.05 -0.51 -2.57
C PHE A 221 12.19 0.24 -1.53
N PRO A 222 12.59 0.20 -0.24
CA PRO A 222 11.80 0.70 0.88
C PRO A 222 11.87 2.24 1.01
N ASP A 223 11.37 2.95 0.01
CA ASP A 223 11.40 4.40 -0.16
C ASP A 223 10.39 5.19 0.70
N CYS A 224 9.53 4.52 1.47
CA CYS A 224 8.62 5.14 2.44
C CYS A 224 8.55 4.35 3.76
N ASN A 225 7.87 4.92 4.75
CA ASN A 225 7.53 4.25 6.01
C ASN A 225 6.92 2.86 5.84
N HIS A 226 5.90 2.68 5.00
CA HIS A 226 5.25 1.38 4.78
C HIS A 226 6.17 0.34 4.12
N GLY A 227 7.01 0.77 3.18
CA GLY A 227 7.99 -0.11 2.53
C GLY A 227 9.05 -0.55 3.53
N MET A 228 9.57 0.39 4.32
CA MET A 228 10.55 0.11 5.37
C MET A 228 9.98 -0.78 6.48
N ALA A 229 8.73 -0.53 6.90
CA ALA A 229 8.03 -1.35 7.88
C ALA A 229 7.76 -2.77 7.36
N MET A 230 7.32 -2.91 6.12
CA MET A 230 7.11 -4.21 5.49
C MET A 230 8.42 -4.98 5.35
N LEU A 231 9.53 -4.30 5.02
CA LEU A 231 10.85 -4.92 4.98
C LEU A 231 11.20 -5.51 6.35
N ALA A 232 11.08 -4.74 7.43
CA ALA A 232 11.35 -5.23 8.78
C ALA A 232 10.50 -6.44 9.17
N LEU A 233 9.21 -6.44 8.81
CA LEU A 233 8.33 -7.58 9.08
C LEU A 233 8.80 -8.85 8.34
N ILE A 234 9.14 -8.71 7.05
CA ILE A 234 9.64 -9.83 6.23
C ILE A 234 10.95 -10.35 6.82
N GLU A 235 11.91 -9.48 7.14
CA GLU A 235 13.18 -9.87 7.74
C GLU A 235 12.99 -10.59 9.07
N LEU A 236 12.14 -10.07 9.96
CA LEU A 236 11.84 -10.67 11.25
C LEU A 236 11.29 -12.08 11.08
N MET A 237 10.30 -12.26 10.20
CA MET A 237 9.71 -13.58 9.96
C MET A 237 10.69 -14.55 9.30
N VAL A 238 11.51 -14.09 8.36
CA VAL A 238 12.54 -14.93 7.74
C VAL A 238 13.60 -15.35 8.77
N SER A 239 14.02 -14.45 9.66
CA SER A 239 14.97 -14.77 10.75
C SER A 239 14.43 -15.86 11.69
N GLN A 240 13.10 -15.98 11.78
CA GLN A 240 12.40 -16.98 12.58
C GLN A 240 11.95 -18.21 11.78
N ASN A 241 12.45 -18.36 10.54
CA ASN A 241 12.21 -19.51 9.66
C ASN A 241 10.73 -19.75 9.27
N TYR A 242 9.94 -18.69 9.18
CA TYR A 242 8.60 -18.77 8.60
C TYR A 242 8.66 -19.14 7.10
N SER A 243 7.65 -19.87 6.62
CA SER A 243 7.55 -20.18 5.18
C SER A 243 7.19 -18.94 4.35
N LYS A 244 7.50 -18.97 3.05
CA LYS A 244 7.13 -17.91 2.10
C LYS A 244 5.64 -17.58 2.17
N GLU A 245 4.82 -18.61 2.19
CA GLU A 245 3.36 -18.52 2.22
C GLU A 245 2.90 -17.79 3.49
N GLN A 246 3.42 -18.18 4.65
CA GLN A 246 3.11 -17.52 5.92
C GLN A 246 3.51 -16.04 5.92
N ILE A 247 4.65 -15.72 5.30
CA ILE A 247 5.14 -14.33 5.19
C ILE A 247 4.23 -13.51 4.28
N TYR A 248 3.86 -14.03 3.10
CA TYR A 248 2.91 -13.33 2.22
C TYR A 248 1.53 -13.16 2.87
N ASP A 249 1.02 -14.17 3.56
CA ASP A 249 -0.27 -14.08 4.25
C ASP A 249 -0.23 -13.02 5.35
N THR A 250 0.86 -12.99 6.13
CA THR A 250 1.04 -12.00 7.20
C THR A 250 1.20 -10.59 6.62
N ALA A 251 2.04 -10.42 5.60
CA ALA A 251 2.22 -9.16 4.88
C ALA A 251 0.89 -8.63 4.33
N LEU A 252 0.04 -9.50 3.77
CA LEU A 252 -1.29 -9.11 3.30
C LEU A 252 -2.16 -8.58 4.44
N LYS A 253 -2.11 -9.17 5.64
CA LYS A 253 -2.89 -8.68 6.79
C LYS A 253 -2.42 -7.32 7.28
N PHE A 254 -1.11 -7.08 7.32
CA PHE A 254 -0.55 -5.77 7.64
C PHE A 254 -0.94 -4.72 6.61
N ASN A 255 -0.72 -4.99 5.32
CA ASN A 255 -1.11 -4.08 4.26
C ASN A 255 -2.63 -3.81 4.23
N ALA A 256 -3.47 -4.83 4.47
CA ALA A 256 -4.92 -4.65 4.55
C ALA A 256 -5.31 -3.68 5.65
N LEU A 257 -4.67 -3.73 6.82
CA LEU A 257 -4.95 -2.81 7.92
C LEU A 257 -4.30 -1.42 7.74
N TRP A 258 -3.19 -1.31 7.02
CA TRP A 258 -2.60 -0.03 6.65
C TRP A 258 -3.34 0.66 5.51
N PHE A 259 -3.96 -0.11 4.61
CA PHE A 259 -4.71 0.38 3.45
C PHE A 259 -6.08 -0.29 3.29
N PRO A 260 -7.01 -0.17 4.27
CA PRO A 260 -8.29 -0.90 4.24
C PRO A 260 -9.06 -0.73 2.94
N GLN A 261 -9.25 0.53 2.52
CA GLN A 261 -9.99 0.86 1.30
C GLN A 261 -9.43 0.17 0.07
N THR A 262 -8.10 0.14 -0.09
CA THR A 262 -7.47 -0.50 -1.23
C THR A 262 -7.82 -1.98 -1.30
N TYR A 263 -7.73 -2.68 -0.17
CA TYR A 263 -8.01 -4.11 -0.18
C TYR A 263 -9.51 -4.43 -0.25
N PHE A 264 -10.39 -3.53 0.21
CA PHE A 264 -11.82 -3.61 -0.06
C PHE A 264 -12.13 -3.46 -1.56
N ASP A 265 -11.54 -2.45 -2.22
CA ASP A 265 -11.69 -2.22 -3.66
C ASP A 265 -11.14 -3.39 -4.49
N ILE A 266 -9.99 -3.96 -4.09
CA ILE A 266 -9.43 -5.18 -4.72
C ILE A 266 -10.39 -6.35 -4.54
N ALA A 267 -10.96 -6.54 -3.35
CA ALA A 267 -11.92 -7.61 -3.11
C ALA A 267 -13.18 -7.43 -3.99
N TYR A 268 -13.67 -6.20 -4.12
CA TYR A 268 -14.81 -5.87 -4.98
C TYR A 268 -14.54 -6.17 -6.44
N HIS A 269 -13.35 -5.83 -6.94
CA HIS A 269 -12.90 -6.14 -8.27
C HIS A 269 -12.95 -7.66 -8.57
N PHE A 270 -12.45 -8.49 -7.65
CA PHE A 270 -12.50 -9.94 -7.83
C PHE A 270 -13.92 -10.50 -7.77
N GLU A 271 -14.76 -10.04 -6.84
CA GLU A 271 -16.15 -10.49 -6.74
C GLU A 271 -16.95 -10.14 -8.00
N LYS A 272 -16.75 -8.93 -8.57
CA LYS A 272 -17.36 -8.55 -9.85
C LYS A 272 -16.87 -9.38 -11.03
N ALA A 273 -15.64 -9.87 -10.97
CA ALA A 273 -15.10 -10.83 -11.92
C ALA A 273 -15.54 -12.28 -11.67
N GLY A 274 -16.42 -12.53 -10.69
CA GLY A 274 -16.90 -13.87 -10.32
C GLY A 274 -15.81 -14.72 -9.64
N ARG A 275 -14.78 -14.10 -9.07
CA ARG A 275 -13.67 -14.75 -8.37
C ARG A 275 -13.78 -14.46 -6.88
N ASP A 276 -13.77 -15.51 -6.08
CA ASP A 276 -13.77 -15.40 -4.62
C ASP A 276 -12.44 -14.84 -4.13
N TYR A 277 -12.46 -13.63 -3.57
CA TYR A 277 -11.29 -12.94 -3.02
C TYR A 277 -10.49 -13.82 -2.03
N THR A 278 -11.17 -14.62 -1.22
CA THR A 278 -10.54 -15.46 -0.18
C THR A 278 -9.72 -16.62 -0.76
N LYS A 279 -9.89 -16.91 -2.05
CA LYS A 279 -9.14 -17.95 -2.77
C LYS A 279 -8.00 -17.40 -3.61
N ILE A 280 -7.85 -16.07 -3.68
CA ILE A 280 -6.74 -15.42 -4.37
C ILE A 280 -5.51 -15.50 -3.48
N SER A 281 -4.37 -15.90 -4.06
CA SER A 281 -3.15 -16.03 -3.27
C SER A 281 -2.67 -14.68 -2.74
N SER A 282 -2.14 -14.65 -1.51
CA SER A 282 -1.61 -13.42 -0.92
C SER A 282 -0.50 -12.79 -1.75
N LYS A 283 0.33 -13.60 -2.42
CA LYS A 283 1.34 -13.12 -3.37
C LYS A 283 0.73 -12.40 -4.58
N GLU A 284 -0.40 -12.88 -5.12
CA GLU A 284 -1.11 -12.21 -6.21
C GLU A 284 -1.69 -10.88 -5.71
N LEU A 285 -2.36 -10.88 -4.56
CA LEU A 285 -2.94 -9.67 -3.96
C LEU A 285 -1.87 -8.61 -3.67
N LEU A 286 -0.71 -8.99 -3.15
CA LEU A 286 0.42 -8.11 -2.84
C LEU A 286 1.25 -7.69 -4.06
N SER A 287 0.97 -8.25 -5.24
CA SER A 287 1.78 -8.02 -6.43
C SER A 287 1.68 -6.58 -6.95
N LYS A 288 2.59 -6.24 -7.87
CA LYS A 288 2.58 -4.96 -8.57
C LYS A 288 1.22 -4.63 -9.22
N THR A 289 0.52 -5.65 -9.72
CA THR A 289 -0.74 -5.48 -10.46
C THR A 289 -1.86 -4.94 -9.57
N PHE A 290 -1.93 -5.39 -8.32
CA PHE A 290 -3.04 -5.06 -7.42
C PHE A 290 -2.64 -4.08 -6.33
N SER A 291 -1.43 -4.22 -5.79
CA SER A 291 -0.96 -3.46 -4.63
C SER A 291 0.10 -2.41 -4.95
N SER A 292 0.49 -2.15 -6.21
CA SER A 292 1.26 -0.92 -6.49
C SER A 292 0.34 0.28 -6.64
N GLY A 293 0.85 1.49 -6.46
CA GLY A 293 0.07 2.72 -6.65
C GLY A 293 -0.52 2.83 -8.06
N GLN A 294 0.20 2.41 -9.10
CA GLN A 294 -0.35 2.39 -10.47
C GLN A 294 -1.35 1.25 -10.68
N GLY A 295 -1.09 0.06 -10.11
CA GLY A 295 -2.00 -1.08 -10.19
C GLY A 295 -3.33 -0.78 -9.51
N TYR A 296 -3.27 -0.33 -8.27
CA TYR A 296 -4.45 0.08 -7.51
C TYR A 296 -5.20 1.24 -8.18
N ALA A 297 -4.52 2.22 -8.79
CA ALA A 297 -5.20 3.33 -9.47
C ALA A 297 -6.13 2.89 -10.63
N VAL A 298 -5.90 1.70 -11.21
CA VAL A 298 -6.82 1.10 -12.18
C VAL A 298 -8.07 0.56 -11.49
N ILE A 299 -7.88 -0.12 -10.36
CA ILE A 299 -8.96 -0.75 -9.57
C ILE A 299 -9.83 0.31 -8.88
N ALA A 300 -9.21 1.37 -8.35
CA ALA A 300 -9.91 2.46 -7.67
C ALA A 300 -10.96 3.14 -8.56
N LYS A 301 -10.75 3.16 -9.89
CA LYS A 301 -11.73 3.68 -10.86
C LYS A 301 -12.97 2.79 -10.99
N GLU A 302 -12.82 1.48 -10.79
CA GLU A 302 -13.96 0.56 -10.78
C GLU A 302 -14.80 0.68 -9.50
N ALA A 303 -14.15 1.04 -8.39
CA ALA A 303 -14.78 1.31 -7.10
C ALA A 303 -15.22 2.78 -6.93
N GLU A 304 -15.10 3.62 -7.96
CA GLU A 304 -15.43 5.03 -7.87
C GLU A 304 -16.92 5.22 -7.54
N GLY A 305 -17.19 5.98 -6.48
CA GLY A 305 -18.54 6.22 -5.97
C GLY A 305 -19.05 5.19 -4.96
N LEU A 306 -18.28 4.14 -4.65
CA LEU A 306 -18.59 3.27 -3.51
C LEU A 306 -18.28 3.99 -2.19
N SER A 307 -19.11 3.71 -1.19
CA SER A 307 -18.89 4.08 0.20
C SER A 307 -18.78 2.80 1.01
N TRP A 308 -17.64 2.60 1.65
CA TRP A 308 -17.36 1.41 2.47
C TRP A 308 -17.92 1.61 3.88
N PRO A 309 -19.04 0.95 4.24
CA PRO A 309 -19.77 1.23 5.49
C PRO A 309 -18.98 0.94 6.77
N GLY A 310 -18.05 -0.01 6.78
CA GLY A 310 -17.22 -0.32 7.94
C GLY A 310 -15.93 0.50 8.00
N GLN A 311 -15.63 1.29 6.97
CA GLN A 311 -14.38 2.04 6.90
C GLN A 311 -14.36 3.24 7.85
N LYS A 312 -13.67 3.10 8.98
CA LYS A 312 -13.48 4.18 9.97
C LYS A 312 -12.31 5.12 9.64
N SER A 313 -11.37 4.68 8.80
CA SER A 313 -10.15 5.43 8.47
C SER A 313 -9.73 5.20 7.02
N ARG A 314 -9.18 6.23 6.37
CA ARG A 314 -8.50 6.13 5.08
C ARG A 314 -7.01 5.93 5.35
N GLY A 315 -6.43 4.87 4.78
CA GLY A 315 -4.98 4.65 4.85
C GLY A 315 -4.23 5.90 4.36
N SER A 316 -3.27 6.38 5.15
CA SER A 316 -2.49 7.59 4.86
C SER A 316 -1.01 7.25 4.77
N CYS A 317 -0.30 7.93 3.87
CA CYS A 317 1.15 7.82 3.73
C CYS A 317 1.92 8.67 4.75
N GLY A 318 1.24 9.45 5.60
CA GLY A 318 1.85 10.35 6.58
C GLY A 318 2.27 9.64 7.87
N ALA A 319 3.27 10.23 8.54
CA ALA A 319 3.73 9.87 9.89
C ALA A 319 2.93 10.63 10.96
#